data_AF-A0A8J8H0P8-F1
#
_entry.id   AF-A0A8J8H0P8-F1
#
_cell.length_a   1.000
_cell.length_b   1.000
_cell.length_c   1.000
_cell.angle_alpha   90.00
_cell.angle_beta   90.00
_cell.angle_gamma   90.00
#
_symmetry.space_group_name_H-M   'P 1'
#
loop_
_entity.id
_entity.type
_entity.pdbx_description
1 polymer ?
#
loop_
_entity_poly.entity_id
_entity_poly.type
_entity_poly.pdbx_seq_one_letter_code
_entity_poly.pdbx_strand_id
1 'polypeptide(L)'
;MADGERAKGYRKVQLKPGDPTSLDPRYIVAVPDDAALPGETGALAYEPGRGPVTDEEALGVLRRRKGAQLARMYAESAPQALEHRGLPPTLDEALARHLPAELPARDKAKEVTSISLPPRLMARLVARAEIEGRNLNALIEMMLWRLDHEAPLDPEDVRREYAEMMDDLKNRQATD
;
A
#
# COMPACT_ATOMS: atom_id res chain seq x y z
N MET A 1 -38.79 4.76 -23.19
CA MET A 1 -38.87 4.10 -21.88
C MET A 1 -37.45 4.03 -21.36
N ALA A 2 -37.14 4.89 -20.38
CA ALA A 2 -35.83 4.98 -19.76
C ALA A 2 -35.78 4.12 -18.49
N ASP A 3 -34.55 3.74 -18.15
CA ASP A 3 -34.04 3.33 -16.85
C ASP A 3 -34.39 1.96 -16.26
N GLY A 4 -33.34 1.14 -16.26
CA GLY A 4 -33.10 0.04 -15.34
C GLY A 4 -31.61 -0.29 -15.33
N GLU A 5 -30.76 0.75 -15.33
CA GLU A 5 -29.31 0.62 -15.20
C GLU A 5 -29.03 -0.06 -13.86
N ARG A 6 -28.71 -1.36 -13.91
CA ARG A 6 -28.43 -2.16 -12.73
C ARG A 6 -27.23 -1.55 -12.02
N ALA A 7 -27.46 -1.00 -10.84
CA ALA A 7 -26.42 -0.56 -9.92
C ALA A 7 -25.32 -1.63 -9.83
N LYS A 8 -24.14 -1.29 -10.32
CA LYS A 8 -22.90 -2.07 -10.19
C LYS A 8 -22.58 -2.20 -8.70
N GLY A 9 -23.05 -3.28 -8.10
CA GLY A 9 -22.90 -3.53 -6.68
C GLY A 9 -21.46 -3.90 -6.32
N TYR A 10 -20.79 -3.02 -5.59
CA TYR A 10 -19.59 -3.38 -4.83
C TYR A 10 -20.02 -4.41 -3.77
N ARG A 11 -19.27 -5.53 -3.63
CA ARG A 11 -19.63 -6.61 -2.70
C ARG A 11 -18.69 -6.69 -1.51
N LYS A 12 -19.28 -6.46 -0.33
CA LYS A 12 -18.88 -6.81 1.05
C LYS A 12 -17.38 -7.06 1.28
N VAL A 13 -16.71 -6.03 1.79
CA VAL A 13 -15.44 -6.18 2.50
C VAL A 13 -15.70 -6.82 3.87
N GLN A 14 -15.04 -7.94 4.18
CA GLN A 14 -15.04 -8.52 5.53
C GLN A 14 -13.68 -8.34 6.18
N LEU A 15 -13.67 -7.72 7.37
CA LEU A 15 -12.51 -7.60 8.24
C LEU A 15 -12.53 -8.75 9.25
N LYS A 16 -11.40 -9.42 9.50
CA LYS A 16 -11.29 -10.35 10.65
C LYS A 16 -11.19 -9.55 11.95
N PRO A 17 -11.98 -9.87 13.00
CA PRO A 17 -11.89 -9.17 14.28
C PRO A 17 -10.60 -9.51 15.05
N GLY A 18 -9.92 -8.50 15.60
CA GLY A 18 -9.05 -8.66 16.77
C GLY A 18 -7.52 -8.76 16.59
N ASP A 19 -6.94 -8.48 15.42
CA ASP A 19 -5.49 -8.57 15.23
C ASP A 19 -4.82 -7.18 15.04
N PRO A 20 -3.85 -6.77 15.89
CA PRO A 20 -3.12 -5.51 15.73
C PRO A 20 -2.19 -5.46 14.50
N THR A 21 -2.03 -6.56 13.75
CA THR A 21 -1.39 -6.60 12.42
C THR A 21 -2.37 -6.34 11.25
N SER A 22 -3.55 -5.79 11.52
CA SER A 22 -4.65 -5.43 10.59
C SER A 22 -4.33 -4.46 9.42
N LEU A 23 -3.05 -4.23 9.12
CA LEU A 23 -2.55 -3.56 7.92
C LEU A 23 -2.27 -4.52 6.77
N ASP A 24 -2.49 -5.83 6.92
CA ASP A 24 -2.14 -6.82 5.91
C ASP A 24 -3.19 -6.93 4.79
N PRO A 25 -2.89 -6.45 3.56
CA PRO A 25 -3.82 -6.51 2.43
C PRO A 25 -4.02 -7.92 1.87
N ARG A 26 -3.37 -8.96 2.43
CA ARG A 26 -3.64 -10.38 2.14
C ARG A 26 -5.01 -10.85 2.66
N TYR A 27 -5.67 -10.09 3.53
CA TYR A 27 -6.98 -10.45 4.09
C TYR A 27 -8.17 -9.71 3.47
N ILE A 28 -7.93 -8.90 2.42
CA ILE A 28 -9.00 -8.39 1.56
C ILE A 28 -9.14 -9.40 0.43
N VAL A 29 -10.08 -10.33 0.58
CA VAL A 29 -10.43 -11.26 -0.50
C VAL A 29 -11.63 -10.68 -1.22
N ALA A 30 -11.40 -10.08 -2.39
CA ALA A 30 -12.49 -9.78 -3.32
C ALA A 30 -12.59 -10.88 -4.37
N VAL A 31 -13.81 -11.21 -4.78
CA VAL A 31 -14.05 -12.16 -5.88
C VAL A 31 -13.58 -11.49 -7.18
N PRO A 32 -12.78 -12.16 -8.03
CA PRO A 32 -12.37 -11.62 -9.32
C PRO A 32 -13.60 -11.27 -10.17
N ASP A 33 -13.70 -10.02 -10.58
CA ASP A 33 -14.49 -9.62 -11.75
C ASP A 33 -13.52 -9.66 -12.93
N ASP A 34 -13.98 -10.04 -14.13
CA ASP A 34 -13.15 -10.07 -15.34
C ASP A 34 -12.61 -8.66 -15.70
N ALA A 35 -13.17 -7.62 -15.09
CA ALA A 35 -12.74 -6.22 -15.19
C ALA A 35 -11.73 -5.77 -14.10
N ALA A 36 -11.34 -6.63 -13.15
CA ALA A 36 -10.44 -6.25 -12.07
C ALA A 36 -8.98 -6.18 -12.51
N LEU A 37 -8.26 -5.13 -12.07
CA LEU A 37 -6.83 -5.01 -12.36
C LEU A 37 -6.00 -6.03 -11.55
N PRO A 38 -4.82 -6.43 -12.04
CA PRO A 38 -3.86 -7.21 -11.27
C PRO A 38 -3.59 -6.56 -9.90
N GLY A 39 -3.72 -7.33 -8.82
CA GLY A 39 -3.49 -6.83 -7.45
C GLY A 39 -4.64 -6.05 -6.82
N GLU A 40 -5.77 -5.87 -7.52
CA GLU A 40 -6.96 -5.17 -7.01
C GLU A 40 -7.79 -6.04 -6.05
N THR A 41 -7.90 -7.34 -6.35
CA THR A 41 -8.72 -8.28 -5.56
C THR A 41 -7.93 -9.15 -4.60
N GLY A 42 -6.60 -9.16 -4.74
CA GLY A 42 -5.68 -10.00 -3.98
C GLY A 42 -4.25 -9.49 -4.04
N ALA A 43 -3.33 -10.14 -3.30
CA ALA A 43 -1.92 -9.79 -3.39
C ALA A 43 -1.34 -10.18 -4.77
N LEU A 44 -0.38 -9.39 -5.25
CA LEU A 44 0.42 -9.78 -6.42
C LEU A 44 1.24 -11.01 -6.05
N ALA A 45 1.22 -12.02 -6.92
CA ALA A 45 2.09 -13.17 -6.80
C ALA A 45 3.51 -12.79 -7.23
N TYR A 46 4.51 -13.36 -6.57
CA TYR A 46 5.86 -13.36 -7.09
C TYR A 46 6.01 -14.50 -8.10
N GLU A 47 6.67 -14.21 -9.22
CA GLU A 47 7.02 -15.18 -10.25
C GLU A 47 8.52 -15.09 -10.53
N PRO A 48 9.25 -16.22 -10.62
CA PRO A 48 10.67 -16.20 -10.93
C PRO A 48 10.96 -15.48 -12.25
N GLY A 49 11.88 -14.51 -12.22
CA GLY A 49 12.28 -13.74 -13.40
C GLY A 49 11.27 -12.68 -13.85
N ARG A 50 10.27 -12.33 -13.00
CA ARG A 50 9.36 -11.22 -13.31
C ARG A 50 10.12 -9.89 -13.43
N GLY A 51 9.60 -9.01 -14.29
CA GLY A 51 10.09 -7.64 -14.40
C GLY A 51 9.63 -6.73 -13.25
N PRO A 52 9.90 -5.42 -13.37
CA PRO A 52 9.40 -4.40 -12.45
C PRO A 52 7.87 -4.36 -12.39
N VAL A 53 7.32 -3.73 -11.35
CA VAL A 53 5.87 -3.55 -11.19
C VAL A 53 5.31 -2.67 -12.30
N THR A 54 4.20 -3.07 -12.90
CA THR A 54 3.54 -2.29 -13.96
C THR A 54 2.58 -1.23 -13.40
N ASP A 55 2.25 -0.22 -14.20
CA ASP A 55 1.28 0.81 -13.82
C ASP A 55 -0.11 0.21 -13.51
N GLU A 56 -0.53 -0.85 -14.22
CA GLU A 56 -1.80 -1.55 -13.96
C GLU A 56 -1.78 -2.29 -12.61
N GLU A 57 -0.68 -2.99 -12.31
CA GLU A 57 -0.47 -3.65 -11.02
C GLU A 57 -0.46 -2.64 -9.87
N ALA A 58 0.24 -1.52 -10.05
CA ALA A 58 0.32 -0.45 -9.06
C ALA A 58 -1.06 0.19 -8.82
N LEU A 59 -1.83 0.45 -9.89
CA LEU A 59 -3.19 0.97 -9.80
C LEU A 59 -4.13 0.00 -9.10
N GLY A 60 -4.06 -1.30 -9.44
CA GLY A 60 -4.84 -2.34 -8.78
C GLY A 60 -4.56 -2.39 -7.28
N VAL A 61 -3.28 -2.42 -6.89
CA VAL A 61 -2.87 -2.39 -5.48
C VAL A 61 -3.33 -1.11 -4.78
N LEU A 62 -3.24 0.05 -5.44
CA LEU A 62 -3.71 1.32 -4.90
C LEU A 62 -5.22 1.31 -4.62
N ARG A 63 -6.02 0.85 -5.60
CA ARG A 63 -7.48 0.71 -5.45
C ARG A 63 -7.82 -0.24 -4.30
N ARG A 64 -7.17 -1.40 -4.21
CA ARG A 64 -7.36 -2.36 -3.12
C ARG A 64 -7.11 -1.72 -1.75
N ARG A 65 -5.97 -1.04 -1.59
CA ARG A 65 -5.60 -0.39 -0.32
C ARG A 65 -6.57 0.72 0.05
N LYS A 66 -7.00 1.52 -0.93
CA LYS A 66 -7.99 2.58 -0.72
C LYS A 66 -9.35 2.01 -0.34
N GLY A 67 -9.80 0.96 -1.03
CA GLY A 67 -11.06 0.27 -0.72
C GLY A 67 -11.07 -0.32 0.69
N ALA A 68 -9.96 -0.93 1.11
CA ALA A 68 -9.81 -1.45 2.47
C ALA A 68 -9.81 -0.37 3.53
N GLN A 69 -9.12 0.75 3.28
CA GLN A 69 -9.13 1.91 4.15
C GLN A 69 -10.57 2.43 4.34
N LEU A 70 -11.32 2.58 3.24
CA LEU A 70 -12.72 3.01 3.29
C LEU A 70 -13.55 2.01 4.08
N ALA A 71 -13.50 0.73 3.74
CA ALA A 71 -14.26 -0.30 4.45
C ALA A 71 -13.99 -0.32 5.96
N ARG A 72 -12.73 -0.15 6.37
CA ARG A 72 -12.36 0.00 7.77
C ARG A 72 -12.99 1.24 8.41
N MET A 73 -12.89 2.39 7.75
CA MET A 73 -13.52 3.61 8.27
C MET A 73 -15.03 3.42 8.47
N TYR A 74 -15.73 2.79 7.52
CA TYR A 74 -17.17 2.53 7.63
C TYR A 74 -17.50 1.49 8.71
N ALA A 75 -16.62 0.54 8.99
CA ALA A 75 -16.80 -0.43 10.07
C ALA A 75 -16.55 0.15 11.47
N GLU A 76 -15.61 1.11 11.59
CA GLU A 76 -15.14 1.64 12.88
C GLU A 76 -15.77 2.99 13.25
N SER A 77 -16.37 3.71 12.30
CA SER A 77 -16.88 5.08 12.53
C SER A 77 -18.40 5.11 12.62
N ALA A 78 -18.92 5.97 13.50
CA ALA A 78 -20.34 6.32 13.49
C ALA A 78 -20.70 7.09 12.20
N PRO A 79 -21.95 6.99 11.69
CA PRO A 79 -22.36 7.66 10.45
C PRO A 79 -22.08 9.17 10.43
N GLN A 80 -22.28 9.86 11.57
CA GLN A 80 -22.02 11.30 11.68
C GLN A 80 -20.54 11.64 11.49
N ALA A 81 -19.63 10.77 11.97
CA ALA A 81 -18.20 10.97 11.81
C ALA A 81 -17.72 10.77 10.36
N LEU A 82 -18.41 9.94 9.58
CA LEU A 82 -18.16 9.77 8.15
C LEU A 82 -18.66 10.98 7.35
N GLU A 83 -19.83 11.48 7.67
CA GLU A 83 -20.40 12.70 7.06
C GLU A 83 -19.51 13.93 7.30
N HIS A 84 -18.99 14.12 8.51
CA HIS A 84 -18.03 15.18 8.81
C HIS A 84 -16.72 15.09 8.00
N ARG A 85 -16.37 13.89 7.52
CA ARG A 85 -15.23 13.67 6.63
C ARG A 85 -15.57 13.82 5.15
N GLY A 86 -16.81 14.21 4.83
CA GLY A 86 -17.32 14.36 3.47
C GLY A 86 -17.52 13.04 2.73
N LEU A 87 -17.64 11.92 3.47
CA LEU A 87 -17.89 10.60 2.88
C LEU A 87 -19.39 10.33 2.72
N PRO A 88 -19.80 9.59 1.67
CA PRO A 88 -21.21 9.28 1.42
C PRO A 88 -21.81 8.35 2.50
N PRO A 89 -23.13 8.20 2.56
CA PRO A 89 -23.80 7.39 3.59
C PRO A 89 -23.47 5.89 3.51
N THR A 90 -23.09 5.38 2.35
CA THR A 90 -22.84 3.94 2.14
C THR A 90 -21.40 3.67 1.67
N LEU A 91 -20.90 2.48 2.02
CA LEU A 91 -19.58 2.02 1.58
C LEU A 91 -19.52 1.90 0.04
N ASP A 92 -20.58 1.41 -0.60
CA ASP A 92 -20.61 1.19 -2.04
C ASP A 92 -20.51 2.53 -2.81
N GLU A 93 -21.21 3.58 -2.35
CA GLU A 93 -21.06 4.92 -2.90
C GLU A 93 -19.65 5.49 -2.68
N ALA A 94 -19.04 5.20 -1.52
CA ALA A 94 -17.69 5.65 -1.23
C ALA A 94 -16.66 5.00 -2.15
N LEU A 95 -16.81 3.70 -2.40
CA LEU A 95 -15.96 2.96 -3.33
C LEU A 95 -16.12 3.49 -4.76
N ALA A 96 -17.35 3.74 -5.20
CA ALA A 96 -17.62 4.32 -6.52
C ALA A 96 -16.99 5.71 -6.71
N ARG A 97 -17.04 6.56 -5.66
CA ARG A 97 -16.60 7.96 -5.74
C ARG A 97 -15.11 8.18 -5.47
N HIS A 98 -14.50 7.37 -4.60
CA HIS A 98 -13.18 7.65 -4.05
C HIS A 98 -12.10 6.65 -4.45
N LEU A 99 -12.43 5.58 -5.19
CA LEU A 99 -11.41 4.73 -5.81
C LEU A 99 -10.78 5.47 -7.00
N PRO A 100 -9.44 5.52 -7.09
CA PRO A 100 -8.77 6.22 -8.17
C PRO A 100 -8.97 5.51 -9.51
N ALA A 101 -9.30 6.27 -10.55
CA ALA A 101 -9.42 5.75 -11.91
C ALA A 101 -8.05 5.49 -12.55
N GLU A 102 -7.06 6.32 -12.24
CA GLU A 102 -5.70 6.30 -12.79
C GLU A 102 -4.67 6.56 -11.70
N LEU A 103 -3.40 6.22 -11.97
CA LEU A 103 -2.29 6.65 -11.12
C LEU A 103 -2.10 8.18 -11.23
N PRO A 104 -1.62 8.84 -10.17
CA PRO A 104 -1.19 10.23 -10.28
C PRO A 104 -0.15 10.39 -11.40
N ALA A 105 -0.28 11.45 -12.20
CA ALA A 105 0.65 11.73 -13.28
C ALA A 105 2.09 11.85 -12.76
N ARG A 106 3.07 11.33 -13.51
CA ARG A 106 4.50 11.31 -13.11
C ARG A 106 5.08 12.71 -12.92
N ASP A 107 4.54 13.69 -13.62
CA ASP A 107 4.95 15.10 -13.60
C ASP A 107 4.17 15.93 -12.56
N LYS A 108 3.21 15.32 -11.84
CA LYS A 108 2.49 15.99 -10.77
C LYS A 108 3.49 16.46 -9.71
N ALA A 109 3.27 17.68 -9.19
CA ALA A 109 4.11 18.24 -8.13
C ALA A 109 4.24 17.26 -6.95
N LYS A 110 5.48 17.06 -6.47
CA LYS A 110 5.78 16.18 -5.34
C LYS A 110 4.93 16.59 -4.14
N GLU A 111 4.09 15.66 -3.66
CA GLU A 111 3.35 15.87 -2.41
C GLU A 111 4.29 15.62 -1.23
N VAL A 112 4.35 16.57 -0.30
CA VAL A 112 5.16 16.42 0.91
C VAL A 112 4.57 15.30 1.75
N THR A 113 5.30 14.20 1.87
CA THR A 113 4.93 13.05 2.70
C THR A 113 5.89 12.93 3.88
N SER A 114 5.36 12.81 5.08
CA SER A 114 6.15 12.54 6.28
C SER A 114 6.28 11.03 6.51
N ILE A 115 7.51 10.53 6.44
CA ILE A 115 7.84 9.14 6.80
C ILE A 115 8.70 9.17 8.06
N SER A 116 8.28 8.43 9.09
CA SER A 116 9.07 8.26 10.30
C SER A 116 9.96 7.02 10.17
N LEU A 117 11.26 7.21 10.31
CA LEU A 117 12.22 6.13 10.37
C LEU A 117 12.75 5.95 11.80
N PRO A 118 13.10 4.72 12.20
CA PRO A 118 13.81 4.51 13.46
C PRO A 118 15.08 5.39 13.53
N PRO A 119 15.40 6.03 14.68
CA PRO A 119 16.51 6.98 14.78
C PRO A 119 17.85 6.43 14.29
N ARG A 120 18.14 5.16 14.59
CA ARG A 120 19.36 4.48 14.12
C ARG A 120 19.41 4.35 12.59
N LEU A 121 18.28 4.05 11.95
CA LEU A 121 18.20 3.95 10.50
C LEU A 121 18.35 5.33 9.86
N MET A 122 17.70 6.35 10.44
CA MET A 122 17.84 7.74 10.01
C MET A 122 19.31 8.19 10.07
N ALA A 123 20.01 7.94 11.19
CA ALA A 123 21.42 8.28 11.33
C ALA A 123 22.32 7.60 10.28
N ARG A 124 22.06 6.33 9.96
CA ARG A 124 22.79 5.60 8.90
C ARG A 124 22.53 6.17 7.51
N LEU A 125 21.27 6.52 7.20
CA LEU A 125 20.93 7.13 5.92
C LEU A 125 21.57 8.50 5.75
N VAL A 126 21.59 9.32 6.81
CA VAL A 126 22.29 10.61 6.83
C VAL A 126 23.79 10.41 6.58
N ALA A 127 24.44 9.51 7.32
CA ALA A 127 25.86 9.22 7.12
C ALA A 127 26.16 8.71 5.70
N ARG A 128 25.28 7.89 5.13
CA ARG A 128 25.42 7.41 3.75
C ARG A 128 25.30 8.55 2.74
N ALA A 129 24.33 9.44 2.92
CA ALA A 129 24.14 10.61 2.07
C ALA A 129 25.38 11.52 2.09
N GLU A 130 25.97 11.72 3.28
CA GLU A 130 27.22 12.49 3.43
C GLU A 130 28.40 11.83 2.69
N ILE A 131 28.60 10.52 2.85
CA ILE A 131 29.67 9.78 2.14
C ILE A 131 29.51 9.89 0.62
N GLU A 132 28.28 9.87 0.11
CA GLU A 132 28.00 9.98 -1.33
C GLU A 132 27.96 11.44 -1.84
N GLY A 133 28.12 12.43 -0.97
CA GLY A 133 28.05 13.85 -1.34
C GLY A 133 26.66 14.28 -1.82
N ARG A 134 25.60 13.67 -1.29
CA ARG A 134 24.20 13.89 -1.69
C ARG A 134 23.37 14.36 -0.50
N ASN A 135 22.27 15.05 -0.78
CA ASN A 135 21.27 15.29 0.26
C ASN A 135 20.43 14.02 0.50
N LEU A 136 19.88 13.89 1.72
CA LEU A 136 19.11 12.72 2.13
C LEU A 136 17.90 12.46 1.21
N ASN A 137 17.22 13.51 0.75
CA ASN A 137 16.05 13.36 -0.13
C ASN A 137 16.44 12.75 -1.47
N ALA A 138 17.56 13.16 -2.07
CA ALA A 138 18.07 12.61 -3.32
C ALA A 138 18.47 11.13 -3.18
N LEU A 139 19.02 10.74 -2.03
CA LEU A 139 19.31 9.34 -1.72
C LEU A 139 18.01 8.52 -1.65
N ILE A 140 16.99 9.01 -0.93
CA ILE A 140 15.69 8.34 -0.82
C ILE A 140 15.00 8.25 -2.19
N GLU A 141 15.01 9.31 -2.99
CA GLU A 141 14.43 9.32 -4.33
C GLU A 141 15.12 8.29 -5.25
N MET A 142 16.44 8.17 -5.18
CA MET A 142 17.17 7.15 -5.93
C MET A 142 16.80 5.74 -5.48
N MET A 143 16.62 5.52 -4.18
CA MET A 143 16.18 4.21 -3.66
C MET A 143 14.75 3.88 -4.14
N LEU A 144 13.84 4.84 -4.13
CA LEU A 144 12.48 4.66 -4.66
C LEU A 144 12.49 4.40 -6.17
N TRP A 145 13.33 5.11 -6.93
CA TRP A 145 13.51 4.87 -8.36
C TRP A 145 13.97 3.45 -8.65
N ARG A 146 14.92 2.90 -7.86
CA ARG A 146 15.35 1.50 -8.00
C ARG A 146 14.21 0.52 -7.76
N LEU A 147 13.40 0.75 -6.72
CA LEU A 147 12.23 -0.10 -6.45
C LEU A 147 11.21 -0.11 -7.60
N ASP A 148 11.12 0.99 -8.37
CA ASP A 148 10.23 1.13 -9.52
C ASP A 148 10.79 0.48 -10.80
N HIS A 149 12.11 0.39 -10.93
CA HIS A 149 12.78 -0.02 -12.17
C HIS A 149 13.46 -1.39 -12.10
N GLU A 150 13.62 -1.95 -10.91
CA GLU A 150 14.22 -3.27 -10.68
C GLU A 150 13.16 -4.35 -10.45
N ALA A 151 13.51 -5.60 -10.72
CA ALA A 151 12.64 -6.72 -10.39
C ALA A 151 12.47 -6.83 -8.87
N PRO A 152 11.26 -7.17 -8.39
CA PRO A 152 11.07 -7.43 -6.97
C PRO A 152 11.92 -8.62 -6.52
N LEU A 153 12.42 -8.53 -5.28
CA LEU A 153 13.22 -9.59 -4.67
C LEU A 153 12.38 -10.86 -4.44
N ASP A 154 13.05 -12.01 -4.43
CA ASP A 154 12.44 -13.29 -4.09
C ASP A 154 11.88 -13.24 -2.65
N PRO A 155 10.61 -13.64 -2.41
CA PRO A 155 10.03 -13.68 -1.09
C PRO A 155 10.80 -14.51 -0.06
N GLU A 156 11.54 -15.55 -0.47
CA GLU A 156 12.41 -16.32 0.42
C GLU A 156 13.67 -15.52 0.79
N ASP A 157 14.25 -14.79 -0.16
CA ASP A 157 15.40 -13.92 0.09
C ASP A 157 15.03 -12.78 1.05
N VAL A 158 13.89 -12.13 0.82
CA VAL A 158 13.36 -11.09 1.72
C VAL A 158 13.12 -11.63 3.13
N ARG A 159 12.55 -12.84 3.25
CA ARG A 159 12.31 -13.48 4.56
C ARG A 159 13.62 -13.80 5.27
N ARG A 160 14.62 -14.32 4.55
CA ARG A 160 15.94 -14.60 5.10
C ARG A 160 16.61 -13.33 5.60
N GLU A 161 16.68 -12.29 4.77
CA GLU A 161 17.25 -10.98 5.14
C GLU A 161 16.53 -10.36 6.35
N TYR A 162 15.19 -10.46 6.39
CA TYR A 162 14.40 -9.97 7.51
C TYR A 162 14.69 -10.76 8.80
N ALA A 163 14.81 -12.08 8.72
CA ALA A 163 15.15 -12.92 9.88
C ALA A 163 16.55 -12.58 10.42
N GLU A 164 17.54 -12.46 9.53
CA GLU A 164 18.89 -12.03 9.88
C GLU A 164 18.88 -10.66 10.57
N MET A 165 18.17 -9.68 10.01
CA MET A 165 18.01 -8.35 10.62
C MET A 165 17.40 -8.43 12.02
N MET A 166 16.35 -9.24 12.21
CA MET A 166 15.68 -9.37 13.50
C MET A 166 16.54 -10.07 14.54
N ASP A 167 17.33 -11.06 14.16
CA ASP A 167 18.25 -11.73 15.08
C ASP A 167 19.43 -10.82 15.45
N ASP A 168 19.94 -10.03 14.51
CA ASP A 168 20.90 -8.96 14.77
C ASP A 168 20.38 -7.94 15.80
N LEU A 169 19.09 -7.57 15.70
CA LEU A 169 18.45 -6.66 16.65
C LEU A 169 18.33 -7.27 18.05
N LYS A 170 17.92 -8.54 18.15
CA LYS A 170 17.82 -9.26 19.44
C LYS A 170 19.18 -9.42 20.11
N ASN A 171 20.21 -9.81 19.34
CA ASN A 171 21.56 -10.03 19.87
C ASN A 171 22.14 -8.73 20.45
N ARG A 172 21.90 -7.59 19.78
CA ARG A 172 22.32 -6.28 20.29
C ARG A 172 21.55 -5.86 21.55
N GLN A 173 20.26 -6.17 21.64
CA GLN A 173 19.47 -5.90 22.86
C GLN A 173 19.87 -6.78 24.05
N ALA A 174 20.50 -7.93 23.82
CA ALA A 174 21.00 -8.79 24.90
C ALA A 174 22.38 -8.36 25.43
N THR A 175 23.05 -7.40 24.77
CA THR A 175 24.40 -6.93 25.15
C THR A 175 24.39 -5.53 25.79
N ASP A 176 23.23 -4.85 25.79
CA ASP A 176 22.97 -3.56 26.44
C ASP A 176 22.22 -3.78 27.77
#